data_AF-A0A3M1U7Q9-F1
#
_entry.id   AF-A0A3M1U7Q9-F1
#
_cell.length_a   1.000
_cell.length_b   1.000
_cell.length_c   1.000
_cell.angle_alpha   90.00
_cell.angle_beta   90.00
_cell.angle_gamma   90.00
#
_symmetry.space_group_name_H-M   'P 1'
#
loop_
_entity.id
_entity.type
_entity.pdbx_description
1 polymer ?
#
loop_
_entity_poly.entity_id
_entity_poly.type
_entity_poly.pdbx_seq_one_letter_code
_entity_poly.pdbx_strand_id
1 'polypeptide(L)'
;MLGIALLGMLAWFLRAASQGESDRTVPAERLVEIGITGYFDEEPPPADRAKFEKEIFTTPRGIYTEEDVKANGNTWPSAKYPQNDFPIDLKPRPGDFIDPVLLTRADPNRSWIINGEKYYFACNQSIEEQVLRARNFPSRVRPASEFIQK
;
A
#
# COMPACT_ATOMS: atom_id res chain seq x y z
N MET A 1 -58.26 -15.00 26.67
CA MET A 1 -57.29 -15.47 25.66
C MET A 1 -56.51 -14.28 25.12
N LEU A 2 -55.47 -13.85 25.82
CA LEU A 2 -54.49 -12.85 25.38
C LEU A 2 -53.13 -13.35 25.85
N GLY A 3 -52.20 -13.70 24.95
CA GLY A 3 -50.90 -14.19 25.41
C GLY A 3 -49.86 -14.62 24.39
N ILE A 4 -50.06 -14.48 23.06
CA ILE A 4 -49.07 -15.01 22.09
C ILE A 4 -48.75 -14.01 20.95
N ALA A 5 -49.12 -12.73 21.06
CA ALA A 5 -48.86 -11.77 19.97
C ALA A 5 -47.62 -10.87 20.16
N LEU A 6 -47.00 -10.82 21.35
CA LEU A 6 -45.90 -9.87 21.62
C LEU A 6 -44.48 -10.44 21.43
N LEU A 7 -44.31 -11.76 21.34
CA LEU A 7 -42.96 -12.37 21.20
C LEU A 7 -42.44 -12.41 19.75
N GLY A 8 -43.32 -12.30 18.75
CA GLY A 8 -42.92 -12.31 17.33
C GLY A 8 -42.32 -11.00 16.84
N MET A 9 -42.80 -9.86 17.35
CA MET A 9 -42.34 -8.52 16.91
C MET A 9 -40.95 -8.16 17.44
N LEU A 10 -40.58 -8.64 18.64
CA LEU A 10 -39.24 -8.42 19.20
C LEU A 10 -38.17 -9.24 18.47
N ALA A 11 -38.51 -10.45 18.01
CA ALA A 11 -37.61 -11.30 17.22
C ALA A 11 -37.38 -10.74 15.80
N TRP A 12 -38.35 -10.04 15.23
CA TRP A 12 -38.19 -9.38 13.93
C TRP A 12 -37.30 -8.14 14.03
N PHE A 13 -37.45 -7.34 15.09
CA PHE A 13 -36.60 -6.17 15.32
C PHE A 13 -35.15 -6.53 15.67
N LEU A 14 -34.91 -7.60 16.45
CA LEU A 14 -33.56 -8.07 16.76
C LEU A 14 -32.84 -8.71 15.56
N ARG A 15 -33.58 -9.20 14.55
CA ARG A 15 -33.00 -9.71 13.30
C ARG A 15 -32.72 -8.61 12.28
N ALA A 16 -33.51 -7.53 12.28
CA ALA A 16 -33.29 -6.37 11.42
C ALA A 16 -32.10 -5.50 11.87
N ALA A 17 -31.81 -5.42 13.18
CA ALA A 17 -30.67 -4.67 13.70
C ALA A 17 -29.31 -5.36 13.48
N SER A 18 -29.29 -6.64 13.08
CA SER A 18 -28.06 -7.42 12.82
C SER A 18 -27.60 -7.36 11.35
N GLN A 19 -28.39 -6.81 10.43
CA GLN A 19 -28.07 -6.81 8.98
C GLN A 19 -27.77 -5.42 8.41
N GLY A 20 -27.66 -4.38 9.25
CA GLY A 20 -27.42 -3.01 8.80
C GLY A 20 -25.96 -2.55 8.74
N GLU A 21 -25.01 -3.40 9.15
CA GLU A 21 -23.61 -2.99 9.42
C GLU A 21 -22.57 -3.89 8.73
N SER A 22 -22.86 -4.38 7.52
CA SER A 22 -21.90 -5.24 6.80
C SER A 22 -21.78 -4.98 5.30
N ASP A 23 -22.31 -3.87 4.78
CA ASP A 23 -22.30 -3.59 3.34
C ASP A 23 -21.76 -2.19 3.02
N ARG A 24 -20.57 -1.89 3.57
CA ARG A 24 -19.71 -0.79 3.12
C ARG A 24 -18.37 -1.29 2.59
N THR A 25 -18.28 -2.56 2.23
CA THR A 25 -17.10 -3.09 1.58
C THR A 25 -17.18 -2.74 0.10
N VAL A 26 -16.29 -1.83 -0.33
CA VAL A 26 -16.05 -1.60 -1.75
C VAL A 26 -15.53 -2.93 -2.32
N PRO A 27 -16.12 -3.48 -3.41
CA PRO A 27 -15.66 -4.73 -3.99
C PRO A 27 -14.16 -4.67 -4.30
N ALA A 28 -13.43 -5.75 -4.06
CA ALA A 28 -11.98 -5.80 -4.25
C ALA A 28 -11.59 -5.40 -5.69
N GLU A 29 -12.45 -5.70 -6.67
CA GLU A 29 -12.27 -5.32 -8.07
C GLU A 29 -12.34 -3.80 -8.26
N ARG A 30 -13.20 -3.11 -7.49
CA ARG A 30 -13.33 -1.65 -7.51
C ARG A 30 -12.20 -0.96 -6.75
N LEU A 31 -11.67 -1.58 -5.69
CA LEU A 31 -10.44 -1.12 -5.01
C LEU A 31 -9.22 -1.16 -5.95
N VAL A 32 -9.16 -2.18 -6.79
CA VAL A 32 -8.17 -2.30 -7.87
C VAL A 32 -8.34 -1.20 -8.93
N GLU A 33 -9.57 -0.87 -9.31
CA GLU A 33 -9.86 0.19 -10.29
C GLU A 33 -9.51 1.60 -9.79
N ILE A 34 -9.65 1.87 -8.48
CA ILE A 34 -9.36 3.19 -7.88
C ILE A 34 -7.92 3.35 -7.39
N GLY A 35 -7.06 2.34 -7.58
CA GLY A 35 -5.63 2.42 -7.27
C GLY A 35 -5.27 2.40 -5.78
N ILE A 36 -6.22 2.10 -4.90
CA ILE A 36 -5.98 1.94 -3.46
C ILE A 36 -5.58 0.47 -3.23
N THR A 37 -4.29 0.18 -3.28
CA THR A 37 -3.77 -1.16 -2.99
C THR A 37 -3.38 -1.27 -1.52
N GLY A 38 -4.36 -1.42 -0.64
CA GLY A 38 -4.14 -1.73 0.77
C GLY A 38 -3.57 -3.13 0.95
N TYR A 39 -2.27 -3.32 0.69
CA TYR A 39 -1.56 -4.53 1.12
C TYR A 39 -1.58 -4.68 2.66
N PHE A 40 -1.88 -3.60 3.39
CA PHE A 40 -1.91 -3.57 4.85
C PHE A 40 -3.30 -3.77 5.48
N ASP A 41 -4.39 -3.80 4.71
CA ASP A 41 -5.74 -3.86 5.30
C ASP A 41 -6.28 -5.32 5.42
N GLU A 42 -5.74 -6.28 4.68
CA GLU A 42 -6.27 -7.66 4.65
C GLU A 42 -5.43 -8.71 5.39
N GLU A 43 -4.14 -8.47 5.63
CA GLU A 43 -3.26 -9.41 6.35
C GLU A 43 -2.70 -8.82 7.64
N PRO A 44 -2.81 -9.53 8.79
CA PRO A 44 -2.14 -9.10 10.00
C PRO A 44 -0.64 -8.99 9.72
N PRO A 45 0.04 -7.95 10.24
CA PRO A 45 1.45 -7.77 9.97
C PRO A 45 2.22 -9.04 10.32
N PRO A 46 3.21 -9.44 9.50
CA PRO A 46 4.00 -10.64 9.74
C PRO A 46 4.52 -10.66 11.18
N ALA A 47 4.40 -11.82 11.85
CA ALA A 47 4.82 -11.98 13.24
C ALA A 47 6.29 -11.59 13.47
N ASP A 48 7.14 -11.77 12.46
CA ASP A 48 8.49 -11.24 12.40
C ASP A 48 8.61 -10.19 11.28
N ARG A 49 8.33 -8.94 11.65
CA ARG A 49 8.32 -7.81 10.73
C ARG A 49 9.70 -7.53 10.11
N ALA A 50 10.78 -7.70 10.88
CA ALA A 50 12.14 -7.43 10.42
C ALA A 50 12.60 -8.48 9.42
N LYS A 51 12.28 -9.76 9.68
CA LYS A 51 12.54 -10.85 8.73
C LYS A 51 11.76 -10.65 7.44
N PHE A 52 10.48 -10.29 7.54
CA PHE A 52 9.65 -10.03 6.36
C PHE A 52 10.21 -8.90 5.50
N GLU A 53 10.53 -7.74 6.11
CA GLU A 53 11.09 -6.60 5.37
C GLU A 53 12.38 -7.03 4.65
N LYS A 54 13.30 -7.68 5.35
CA LYS A 54 14.52 -8.18 4.72
C LYS A 54 14.21 -9.11 3.53
N GLU A 55 13.32 -10.07 3.73
CA GLU A 55 12.94 -11.05 2.69
C GLU A 55 12.38 -10.40 1.44
N ILE A 56 11.48 -9.41 1.56
CA ILE A 56 10.87 -8.76 0.40
C ILE A 56 11.88 -7.96 -0.44
N PHE A 57 12.89 -7.38 0.22
CA PHE A 57 13.88 -6.52 -0.43
C PHE A 57 15.10 -7.26 -0.93
N THR A 58 15.38 -8.48 -0.42
CA THR A 58 16.52 -9.30 -0.86
C THR A 58 16.14 -10.48 -1.74
N THR A 59 14.84 -10.74 -1.97
CA THR A 59 14.36 -11.85 -2.80
C THR A 59 13.66 -11.34 -4.05
N PRO A 60 14.31 -11.41 -5.23
CA PRO A 60 13.73 -11.00 -6.51
C PRO A 60 12.42 -11.72 -6.81
N ARG A 61 11.47 -11.01 -7.44
CA ARG A 61 10.19 -11.56 -7.89
C ARG A 61 9.48 -10.54 -8.80
N GLY A 62 8.70 -11.03 -9.77
CA GLY A 62 7.97 -10.16 -10.69
C GLY A 62 8.94 -9.32 -11.51
N ILE A 63 8.74 -8.00 -11.55
CA ILE A 63 9.66 -7.05 -12.20
C ILE A 63 10.69 -6.43 -11.23
N TYR A 64 10.74 -6.88 -9.98
CA TYR A 64 11.81 -6.52 -9.04
C TYR A 64 12.92 -7.57 -9.13
N THR A 65 14.04 -7.21 -9.76
CA THR A 65 15.06 -8.17 -10.22
C THR A 65 16.27 -8.26 -9.29
N GLU A 66 17.19 -9.20 -9.57
CA GLU A 66 18.48 -9.25 -8.87
C GLU A 66 19.32 -8.00 -9.07
N GLU A 67 19.24 -7.41 -10.26
CA GLU A 67 19.94 -6.16 -10.61
C GLU A 67 19.42 -5.01 -9.74
N ASP A 68 18.11 -4.94 -9.51
CA ASP A 68 17.51 -3.95 -8.60
C ASP A 68 18.00 -4.14 -7.17
N VAL A 69 17.99 -5.39 -6.66
CA VAL A 69 18.48 -5.70 -5.31
C VAL A 69 19.94 -5.25 -5.14
N LYS A 70 20.78 -5.55 -6.12
CA LYS A 70 22.20 -5.14 -6.13
C LYS A 70 22.34 -3.62 -6.23
N ALA A 71 21.60 -2.97 -7.14
CA ALA A 71 21.62 -1.51 -7.33
C ALA A 71 21.14 -0.75 -6.08
N ASN A 72 20.24 -1.33 -5.29
CA ASN A 72 19.80 -0.77 -4.03
C ASN A 72 20.79 -0.99 -2.87
N GLY A 73 21.78 -1.87 -3.05
CA GLY A 73 22.86 -2.14 -2.10
C GLY A 73 22.66 -3.39 -1.25
N ASN A 74 21.87 -4.37 -1.70
CA ASN A 74 21.52 -5.58 -0.93
C ASN A 74 21.00 -5.26 0.48
N THR A 75 20.14 -4.24 0.57
CA THR A 75 19.63 -3.67 1.82
C THR A 75 18.11 -3.56 1.79
N TRP A 76 17.52 -3.07 2.87
CA TRP A 76 16.08 -2.82 3.02
C TRP A 76 15.85 -1.39 3.57
N PRO A 77 14.66 -0.79 3.39
CA PRO A 77 14.40 0.61 3.70
C PRO A 77 14.72 1.02 5.14
N SER A 78 14.32 0.24 6.14
CA SER A 78 14.59 0.58 7.54
C SER A 78 16.07 0.57 7.91
N ALA A 79 16.92 -0.14 7.17
CA ALA A 79 18.37 -0.09 7.33
C ALA A 79 19.02 1.06 6.53
N LYS A 80 18.45 1.45 5.39
CA LYS A 80 19.02 2.47 4.49
C LYS A 80 18.61 3.90 4.86
N TYR A 81 17.37 4.08 5.31
CA TYR A 81 16.78 5.38 5.56
C TYR A 81 16.34 5.52 7.02
N PRO A 82 16.63 6.65 7.67
CA PRO A 82 16.12 6.91 9.01
C PRO A 82 14.58 6.95 8.99
N GLN A 83 13.97 6.55 10.09
CA GLN A 83 12.52 6.65 10.33
C GLN A 83 12.15 8.10 10.70
N ASN A 84 12.49 9.02 9.81
CA ASN A 84 12.13 10.42 9.95
C ASN A 84 11.01 10.74 8.97
N ASP A 85 10.04 11.50 9.46
CA ASP A 85 8.92 11.97 8.65
C ASP A 85 9.43 12.98 7.63
N PHE A 86 9.22 12.68 6.35
CA PHE A 86 9.25 13.71 5.32
C PHE A 86 7.92 14.47 5.37
N PRO A 87 7.91 15.81 5.36
CA PRO A 87 6.67 16.56 5.44
C PRO A 87 5.72 16.18 4.30
N ILE A 88 4.51 15.77 4.65
CA ILE A 88 3.45 15.52 3.67
C ILE A 88 3.14 16.84 2.98
N ASP A 89 3.34 16.86 1.66
CA ASP A 89 3.07 18.02 0.82
C ASP A 89 2.24 17.57 -0.38
N LEU A 90 0.96 17.97 -0.34
CA LEU A 90 -0.06 17.66 -1.34
C LEU A 90 -0.02 18.63 -2.54
N LYS A 91 0.90 19.59 -2.56
CA LYS A 91 1.02 20.61 -3.61
C LYS A 91 2.44 20.63 -4.17
N PRO A 92 2.89 19.52 -4.79
CA PRO A 92 4.18 19.48 -5.46
C PRO A 92 4.25 20.57 -6.54
N ARG A 93 5.44 21.16 -6.70
CA ARG A 93 5.70 22.17 -7.72
C ARG A 93 6.23 21.49 -8.99
N PRO A 94 6.10 22.13 -10.16
CA PRO A 94 6.74 21.62 -11.38
C PRO A 94 8.21 21.26 -11.16
N GLY A 95 8.58 20.06 -11.57
CA GLY A 95 9.91 19.47 -11.38
C GLY A 95 10.13 18.72 -10.06
N ASP A 96 9.22 18.82 -9.08
CA ASP A 96 9.29 18.01 -7.86
C ASP A 96 9.01 16.53 -8.20
N PHE A 97 9.72 15.62 -7.52
CA PHE A 97 9.43 14.19 -7.58
C PHE A 97 8.14 13.87 -6.81
N ILE A 98 7.37 12.91 -7.31
CA ILE A 98 6.12 12.45 -6.74
C ILE A 98 6.28 11.05 -6.16
N ASP A 99 5.74 10.82 -4.97
CA ASP A 99 5.65 9.48 -4.39
C ASP A 99 4.65 8.65 -5.22
N PRO A 100 5.05 7.48 -5.75
CA PRO A 100 4.21 6.69 -6.64
C PRO A 100 3.04 5.97 -5.95
N VAL A 101 3.01 5.98 -4.63
CA VAL A 101 1.97 5.39 -3.78
C VAL A 101 1.05 6.48 -3.27
N LEU A 102 1.59 7.52 -2.64
CA LEU A 102 0.80 8.55 -1.97
C LEU A 102 0.40 9.73 -2.87
N LEU A 103 1.04 9.86 -4.04
CA LEU A 103 0.84 10.99 -4.98
C LEU A 103 1.12 12.37 -4.34
N THR A 104 2.01 12.41 -3.37
CA THR A 104 2.51 13.62 -2.70
C THR A 104 3.92 13.94 -3.14
N ARG A 105 4.46 15.11 -2.79
CA ARG A 105 5.90 15.38 -2.97
C ARG A 105 6.73 14.29 -2.29
N ALA A 106 7.72 13.75 -3.00
CA ALA A 106 8.67 12.78 -2.50
C ALA A 106 9.94 13.43 -1.91
N ASP A 107 10.66 12.70 -1.07
CA ASP A 107 11.98 13.10 -0.59
C ASP A 107 13.04 12.80 -1.68
N PRO A 108 13.75 13.81 -2.22
CA PRO A 108 14.79 13.58 -3.22
C PRO A 108 15.97 12.72 -2.70
N ASN A 109 16.11 12.54 -1.39
CA ASN A 109 17.12 11.67 -0.79
C ASN A 109 16.64 10.23 -0.57
N ARG A 110 15.34 9.98 -0.64
CA ARG A 110 14.75 8.65 -0.44
C ARG A 110 14.35 8.06 -1.77
N SER A 111 15.24 7.27 -2.34
CA SER A 111 15.03 6.63 -3.65
C SER A 111 15.17 5.11 -3.62
N TRP A 112 14.51 4.43 -4.55
CA TRP A 112 14.63 2.98 -4.69
C TRP A 112 14.61 2.61 -6.17
N ILE A 113 15.45 1.66 -6.55
CA ILE A 113 15.49 1.11 -7.91
C ILE A 113 14.48 -0.03 -8.01
N ILE A 114 13.61 0.01 -9.02
CA ILE A 114 12.62 -1.03 -9.32
C ILE A 114 12.55 -1.16 -10.84
N ASN A 115 12.75 -2.36 -11.38
CA ASN A 115 12.81 -2.65 -12.81
C ASN A 115 13.82 -1.73 -13.56
N GLY A 116 14.97 -1.48 -12.95
CA GLY A 116 16.01 -0.58 -13.47
C GLY A 116 15.70 0.92 -13.40
N GLU A 117 14.50 1.30 -12.94
CA GLU A 117 14.08 2.70 -12.85
C GLU A 117 14.21 3.24 -11.43
N LYS A 118 14.60 4.51 -11.30
CA LYS A 118 14.79 5.18 -10.00
C LYS A 118 13.53 5.93 -9.59
N TYR A 119 12.88 5.45 -8.55
CA TYR A 119 11.72 6.09 -7.93
C TYR A 119 12.13 6.87 -6.69
N TYR A 120 11.31 7.85 -6.31
CA TYR A 120 11.47 8.66 -5.11
C TYR A 120 10.23 8.52 -4.23
N PHE A 121 10.41 8.55 -2.91
CA PHE A 121 9.36 8.23 -1.95
C PHE A 121 9.33 9.22 -0.80
N ALA A 122 8.15 9.46 -0.23
CA ALA A 122 8.01 10.28 0.97
C ALA A 122 8.38 9.49 2.24
N CYS A 123 8.16 8.17 2.26
CA CYS A 123 8.41 7.32 3.43
C CYS A 123 8.87 5.90 3.06
N ASN A 124 9.26 5.13 4.08
CA ASN A 124 9.72 3.74 3.90
C ASN A 124 8.56 2.80 3.52
N GLN A 125 7.36 3.10 4.01
CA GLN A 125 6.15 2.34 3.73
C GLN A 125 5.78 2.40 2.24
N SER A 126 5.93 3.57 1.59
CA SER A 126 5.71 3.69 0.15
C SER A 126 6.71 2.87 -0.68
N ILE A 127 7.97 2.76 -0.22
CA ILE A 127 8.96 1.90 -0.90
C ILE A 127 8.49 0.44 -0.87
N GLU A 128 8.09 -0.03 0.30
CA GLU A 128 7.59 -1.38 0.48
C GLU A 128 6.35 -1.66 -0.37
N GLU A 129 5.35 -0.78 -0.35
CA GLU A 129 4.14 -0.97 -1.14
C GLU A 129 4.46 -1.03 -2.64
N GLN A 130 5.35 -0.14 -3.12
CA GLN A 130 5.73 -0.15 -4.53
C GLN A 130 6.55 -1.40 -4.92
N VAL A 131 7.43 -1.90 -4.04
CA VAL A 131 8.15 -3.16 -4.27
C VAL A 131 7.20 -4.35 -4.24
N LEU A 132 6.25 -4.40 -3.31
CA LEU A 132 5.21 -5.44 -3.28
C LEU A 132 4.35 -5.40 -4.54
N ARG A 133 3.99 -4.19 -5.02
CA ARG A 133 3.30 -3.99 -6.30
C ARG A 133 4.12 -4.53 -7.48
N ALA A 134 5.41 -4.24 -7.54
CA ALA A 134 6.32 -4.76 -8.57
C ALA A 134 6.45 -6.30 -8.56
N ARG A 135 6.47 -6.89 -7.36
CA ARG A 135 6.61 -8.35 -7.17
C ARG A 135 5.34 -9.11 -7.51
N ASN A 136 4.17 -8.56 -7.17
CA ASN A 136 2.90 -9.28 -7.21
C ASN A 136 1.97 -8.83 -8.35
N PHE A 137 2.05 -7.56 -8.77
CA PHE A 137 1.18 -6.95 -9.76
C PHE A 137 1.99 -6.09 -10.75
N PRO A 138 2.94 -6.67 -11.49
CA PRO A 138 3.89 -5.91 -12.31
C PRO A 138 3.23 -4.99 -13.35
N SER A 139 2.06 -5.38 -13.87
CA SER A 139 1.27 -4.54 -14.80
C SER A 139 0.72 -3.25 -14.19
N ARG A 140 0.75 -3.10 -12.86
CA ARG A 140 0.29 -1.90 -12.13
C ARG A 140 1.45 -0.95 -11.78
N VAL A 141 2.69 -1.32 -12.08
CA VAL A 141 3.84 -0.43 -11.90
C VAL A 141 3.94 0.47 -13.12
N ARG A 142 3.70 1.76 -12.91
CA ARG A 142 3.88 2.81 -13.93
C ARG A 142 5.35 3.25 -13.97
N PRO A 143 5.87 3.72 -15.11
CA PRO A 143 7.24 4.21 -15.23
C PRO A 143 7.55 5.35 -14.25
N ALA A 144 8.79 5.41 -13.76
CA ALA A 144 9.27 6.44 -12.84
C ALA A 144 9.10 7.86 -13.42
N SER A 145 9.24 8.00 -14.75
CA SER A 145 9.06 9.27 -15.46
C SER A 145 7.65 9.86 -15.35
N GLU A 146 6.63 9.07 -15.01
CA GLU A 146 5.28 9.58 -14.75
C GLU A 146 5.15 10.26 -13.39
N PHE A 147 6.11 10.06 -12.49
CA PHE A 147 6.10 10.56 -11.12
C PHE A 147 6.98 11.80 -10.96
N ILE A 148 6.88 12.70 -11.95
CA ILE A 148 7.48 14.04 -11.94
C ILE A 148 6.35 15.03 -12.18
N GLN A 149 6.22 16.01 -11.27
CA GLN A 149 5.24 17.05 -11.44
C GLN A 149 5.55 17.88 -12.69
N LYS A 150 4.59 17.96 -13.60
CA LYS A 150 4.69 18.76 -14.83
C LYS A 150 4.31 20.22 -14.57
#